data_AF-A0A0F0FNV0-F1
#
_entry.id   AF-A0A0F0FNV0-F1
#
_cell.length_a   1.000
_cell.length_b   1.000
_cell.length_c   1.000
_cell.angle_alpha   90.00
_cell.angle_beta   90.00
_cell.angle_gamma   90.00
#
_symmetry.space_group_name_H-M   'P 1'
#
loop_
_entity.id
_entity.type
_entity.pdbx_description
1 polymer ?
#
loop_
_entity_poly.entity_id
_entity_poly.type
_entity_poly.pdbx_seq_one_letter_code
_entity_poly.pdbx_strand_id
1 'polypeptide(L)'
;MAMRKRDDEVFPNAAGIDIGASSHWVAVPQHLAEQAGCEPVREVGAMTDDLNALADWLLGCGVDTVALESTGVYWIPVYEVLEQRGLKVWLVDARQMKYVPGRKSDVQDCQWLQKLMSLGLLRAAWRPDGEVCVVRAVARQREVLITEQASWVQRMQKSLVQMNLQLTEVLTDVMGQTGQAIIRAIVAGERDPKVLARHRHSRIKA
;
A
#
# COMPACT_ATOMS: atom_id res chain seq x y z
N MET A 1 31.30 -17.00 34.84
CA MET A 1 30.92 -15.75 34.12
C MET A 1 29.41 -15.62 34.25
N ALA A 2 28.94 -14.70 35.09
CA ALA A 2 27.54 -14.64 35.51
C ALA A 2 26.64 -14.23 34.33
N MET A 3 25.70 -15.10 33.97
CA MET A 3 24.66 -14.84 32.98
C MET A 3 23.74 -13.75 33.53
N ARG A 4 23.74 -12.57 32.91
CA ARG A 4 22.99 -11.40 33.38
C ARG A 4 21.49 -11.69 33.22
N LYS A 5 20.83 -11.95 34.34
CA LYS A 5 19.37 -12.15 34.48
C LYS A 5 18.70 -10.78 34.65
N ARG A 6 18.00 -10.32 33.61
CA ARG A 6 16.69 -9.62 33.60
C ARG A 6 16.47 -9.03 32.21
N ASP A 7 15.89 -9.84 31.34
CA ASP A 7 15.22 -9.34 30.13
C ASP A 7 13.82 -8.88 30.57
N ASP A 8 13.73 -7.75 31.25
CA ASP A 8 12.44 -7.21 31.65
C ASP A 8 11.68 -6.81 30.37
N GLU A 9 10.57 -7.49 30.09
CA GLU A 9 9.78 -7.23 28.89
C GLU A 9 9.15 -5.83 28.96
N VAL A 10 9.35 -5.05 27.90
CA VAL A 10 8.83 -3.68 27.76
C VAL A 10 7.39 -3.71 27.25
N PHE A 11 7.10 -4.66 26.35
CA PHE A 11 5.77 -4.87 25.78
C PHE A 11 5.36 -6.35 25.96
N PRO A 12 5.05 -6.79 27.18
CA PRO A 12 4.83 -8.22 27.49
C PRO A 12 3.66 -8.83 26.72
N ASN A 13 2.66 -8.02 26.35
CA ASN A 13 1.48 -8.44 25.60
C ASN A 13 1.63 -8.22 24.08
N ALA A 14 2.85 -8.05 23.58
CA ALA A 14 3.08 -7.75 22.17
C ALA A 14 2.86 -8.98 21.28
N ALA A 15 2.19 -8.79 20.15
CA ALA A 15 2.14 -9.74 19.04
C ALA A 15 3.11 -9.32 17.90
N GLY A 16 3.55 -10.30 17.11
CA GLY A 16 4.31 -10.07 15.89
C GLY A 16 3.56 -10.63 14.68
N ILE A 17 3.47 -9.86 13.61
CA ILE A 17 2.85 -10.28 12.35
C ILE A 17 3.85 -10.14 11.21
N ASP A 18 4.08 -11.26 10.53
CA ASP A 18 4.74 -11.30 9.23
C ASP A 18 3.67 -11.23 8.12
N ILE A 19 3.74 -10.19 7.29
CA ILE A 19 2.69 -9.82 6.34
C ILE A 19 3.03 -10.33 4.93
N GLY A 20 2.37 -11.42 4.54
CA GLY A 20 2.34 -11.89 3.15
C GLY A 20 1.22 -11.29 2.30
N ALA A 21 1.23 -11.60 1.00
CA ALA A 21 0.21 -11.13 0.04
C ALA A 21 -1.12 -11.90 0.15
N SER A 22 -1.05 -13.22 0.41
CA SER A 22 -2.22 -14.10 0.47
C SER A 22 -2.66 -14.39 1.90
N SER A 23 -1.70 -14.46 2.81
CA SER A 23 -1.90 -14.76 4.23
C SER A 23 -0.85 -14.05 5.09
N HIS A 24 -1.12 -14.02 6.38
CA HIS A 24 -0.30 -13.40 7.40
C HIS A 24 -0.01 -14.42 8.50
N TRP A 25 1.24 -14.49 8.94
CA TRP A 25 1.62 -15.31 10.08
C TRP A 25 1.70 -14.46 11.33
N VAL A 26 0.98 -14.88 12.37
CA VAL A 26 0.82 -14.09 13.58
C VAL A 26 1.27 -14.91 14.77
N ALA A 27 2.15 -14.33 15.59
CA ALA A 27 2.58 -14.90 16.86
C ALA A 27 2.14 -14.00 18.03
N VAL A 28 1.58 -14.63 19.06
CA VAL A 28 1.27 -14.02 20.36
C VAL A 28 2.17 -14.62 21.46
N PRO A 29 2.34 -13.96 22.62
CA PRO A 29 3.08 -14.54 23.74
C PRO A 29 2.48 -15.87 24.20
N GLN A 30 3.34 -16.83 24.52
CA GLN A 30 2.94 -18.18 24.96
C GLN A 30 1.94 -18.14 26.14
N HIS A 31 2.18 -17.27 27.12
CA HIS A 31 1.34 -17.16 28.31
C HIS A 31 -0.07 -16.64 27.99
N LEU A 32 -0.23 -15.76 26.99
CA LEU A 32 -1.53 -15.27 26.52
C LEU A 32 -2.29 -16.35 25.76
N ALA A 33 -1.58 -17.11 24.92
CA ALA A 33 -2.16 -18.24 24.19
C ALA A 33 -2.68 -19.33 25.14
N GLU A 34 -1.90 -19.69 26.16
CA GLU A 34 -2.30 -20.66 27.18
C GLU A 34 -3.52 -20.21 27.98
N GLN A 35 -3.58 -18.93 28.36
CA GLN A 35 -4.74 -18.35 29.07
C GLN A 35 -6.00 -18.34 28.19
N ALA A 36 -5.85 -18.07 26.90
CA ALA A 36 -6.95 -18.08 25.93
C ALA A 36 -7.33 -19.50 25.46
N GLY A 37 -6.53 -20.53 25.79
CA GLY A 37 -6.74 -21.90 25.34
C GLY A 37 -6.57 -22.07 23.83
N CYS A 38 -5.64 -21.34 23.21
CA CYS A 38 -5.38 -21.40 21.77
C CYS A 38 -3.89 -21.62 21.45
N GLU A 39 -3.58 -21.88 20.19
CA GLU A 39 -2.20 -21.95 19.71
C GLU A 39 -1.57 -20.54 19.69
N PRO A 40 -0.26 -20.42 20.01
CA PRO A 40 0.45 -19.14 20.06
C PRO A 40 0.79 -18.58 18.67
N VAL A 41 0.69 -19.41 17.62
CA VAL A 41 0.93 -19.01 16.25
C VAL A 41 -0.20 -19.48 15.37
N ARG A 42 -0.64 -18.62 14.46
CA ARG A 42 -1.63 -18.98 13.44
C ARG A 42 -1.37 -18.26 12.13
N GLU A 43 -1.78 -18.91 11.05
CA GLU A 43 -1.97 -18.28 9.75
C GLU A 43 -3.35 -17.63 9.69
N VAL A 44 -3.44 -16.45 9.08
CA VAL A 44 -4.70 -15.74 8.84
C VAL A 44 -4.75 -15.26 7.39
N GLY A 45 -5.92 -15.33 6.76
CA GLY A 45 -6.12 -14.81 5.41
C GLY A 45 -6.02 -13.29 5.33
N ALA A 46 -5.89 -12.78 4.10
CA ALA A 46 -5.76 -11.34 3.83
C ALA A 46 -7.10 -10.61 3.57
N MET A 47 -8.23 -11.31 3.60
CA MET A 47 -9.54 -10.71 3.31
C MET A 47 -10.07 -9.94 4.52
N THR A 48 -10.97 -8.98 4.29
CA THR A 48 -11.51 -8.11 5.36
C THR A 48 -12.12 -8.90 6.52
N ASP A 49 -12.84 -9.99 6.26
CA ASP A 49 -13.42 -10.82 7.30
C ASP A 49 -12.34 -11.53 8.13
N ASP A 50 -11.26 -12.00 7.48
CA ASP A 50 -10.10 -12.60 8.14
C ASP A 50 -9.37 -11.58 9.03
N LEU A 51 -9.21 -10.34 8.55
CA LEU A 51 -8.55 -9.26 9.31
C LEU A 51 -9.36 -8.81 10.53
N ASN A 52 -10.70 -8.79 10.42
CA ASN A 52 -11.55 -8.55 11.58
C ASN A 52 -11.45 -9.71 12.58
N ALA A 53 -11.47 -10.96 12.11
CA ALA A 53 -11.29 -12.14 12.96
C ALA A 53 -9.90 -12.19 13.63
N LEU A 54 -8.86 -11.69 12.94
CA LEU A 54 -7.53 -11.48 13.50
C LEU A 54 -7.57 -10.50 14.67
N ALA A 55 -8.19 -9.34 14.47
CA ALA A 55 -8.29 -8.33 15.52
C ALA A 55 -9.06 -8.86 16.75
N ASP A 56 -10.17 -9.58 16.52
CA ASP A 56 -10.96 -10.22 17.58
C ASP A 56 -10.14 -11.22 18.36
N TRP A 57 -9.37 -12.05 17.67
CA TRP A 57 -8.51 -13.03 18.29
C TRP A 57 -7.38 -12.38 19.10
N LEU A 58 -6.70 -11.36 18.57
CA LEU A 58 -5.65 -10.64 19.29
C LEU A 58 -6.18 -9.99 20.56
N LEU A 59 -7.33 -9.32 20.49
CA LEU A 59 -7.99 -8.73 21.65
C LEU A 59 -8.44 -9.81 22.65
N GLY A 60 -8.97 -10.93 22.17
CA GLY A 60 -9.37 -12.07 23.00
C GLY A 60 -8.20 -12.73 23.73
N CYS A 61 -7.00 -12.72 23.14
CA CYS A 61 -5.76 -13.14 23.80
C CYS A 61 -5.22 -12.09 24.78
N GLY A 62 -5.72 -10.86 24.79
CA GLY A 62 -5.21 -9.78 25.64
C GLY A 62 -4.00 -9.03 25.06
N VAL A 63 -3.78 -9.09 23.75
CA VAL A 63 -2.74 -8.31 23.06
C VAL A 63 -3.10 -6.82 23.09
N ASP A 64 -2.13 -5.96 23.41
CA ASP A 64 -2.29 -4.50 23.38
C ASP A 64 -1.42 -3.80 22.31
N THR A 65 -0.36 -4.47 21.86
CA THR A 65 0.66 -3.90 20.97
C THR A 65 0.99 -4.91 19.87
N VAL A 66 1.10 -4.46 18.63
CA VAL A 66 1.37 -5.32 17.47
C VAL A 66 2.53 -4.77 16.68
N ALA A 67 3.56 -5.57 16.43
CA ALA A 67 4.60 -5.27 15.45
C ALA A 67 4.25 -5.90 14.10
N LEU A 68 4.25 -5.09 13.03
CA LEU A 68 4.01 -5.50 11.65
C LEU A 68 5.28 -5.34 10.83
N GLU A 69 5.70 -6.40 10.15
CA GLU A 69 6.74 -6.37 9.13
C GLU A 69 6.09 -6.58 7.75
N SER A 70 6.46 -5.78 6.76
CA SER A 70 6.03 -6.00 5.37
C SER A 70 6.99 -5.36 4.38
N THR A 71 7.18 -6.04 3.24
CA THR A 71 8.00 -5.56 2.11
C THR A 71 7.18 -4.84 1.02
N GLY A 72 5.88 -4.59 1.24
CA GLY A 72 4.98 -4.01 0.23
C GLY A 72 3.88 -3.12 0.80
N VAL A 73 2.72 -3.09 0.12
CA VAL A 73 1.52 -2.33 0.53
C VAL A 73 0.55 -3.13 1.41
N TYR A 74 0.78 -4.44 1.54
CA TYR A 74 -0.14 -5.38 2.20
C TYR A 74 -0.35 -5.10 3.70
N TRP A 75 0.57 -4.38 4.35
CA TRP A 75 0.41 -3.97 5.74
C TRP A 75 -0.70 -2.94 5.95
N ILE A 76 -1.07 -2.15 4.92
CA ILE A 76 -2.02 -1.04 5.05
C ILE A 76 -3.36 -1.52 5.62
N PRO A 77 -4.06 -2.50 5.01
CA PRO A 77 -5.36 -2.96 5.54
C PRO A 77 -5.24 -3.59 6.93
N VAL A 78 -4.16 -4.34 7.21
CA VAL A 78 -3.93 -4.93 8.53
C VAL A 78 -3.73 -3.85 9.60
N TYR A 79 -2.90 -2.85 9.30
CA TYR A 79 -2.65 -1.73 10.20
C TYR A 79 -3.93 -0.96 10.51
N GLU A 80 -4.70 -0.61 9.48
CA GLU A 80 -5.93 0.18 9.63
C GLU A 80 -7.00 -0.57 10.44
N VAL A 81 -7.20 -1.85 10.19
CA VAL A 81 -8.17 -2.66 10.97
C VAL A 81 -7.73 -2.76 12.43
N LEU A 82 -6.46 -3.08 12.71
CA LEU A 82 -5.98 -3.23 14.08
C LEU A 82 -6.00 -1.88 14.84
N GLU A 83 -5.61 -0.78 14.18
CA GLU A 83 -5.68 0.58 14.73
C GLU A 83 -7.13 0.97 15.08
N GLN A 84 -8.09 0.69 14.20
CA GLN A 84 -9.52 0.95 14.44
C GLN A 84 -10.09 0.12 15.60
N ARG A 85 -9.53 -1.06 15.86
CA ARG A 85 -9.90 -1.94 16.98
C ARG A 85 -9.20 -1.56 18.30
N GLY A 86 -8.39 -0.48 18.28
CA GLY A 86 -7.75 0.08 19.47
C GLY A 86 -6.40 -0.51 19.82
N LEU A 87 -5.81 -1.34 18.94
CA LEU A 87 -4.48 -1.90 19.16
C LEU A 87 -3.39 -0.88 18.82
N LYS A 88 -2.30 -0.89 19.58
CA LYS A 88 -1.12 -0.07 19.27
C LYS A 88 -0.28 -0.74 18.20
N VAL A 89 -0.34 -0.26 16.96
CA VAL A 89 0.33 -0.89 15.83
C VAL A 89 1.66 -0.20 15.49
N TRP A 90 2.74 -0.99 15.46
CA TRP A 90 4.08 -0.58 15.07
C TRP A 90 4.39 -1.16 13.70
N LEU A 91 4.45 -0.31 12.69
CA LEU A 91 5.05 -0.71 11.42
C LEU A 91 6.57 -0.74 11.59
N VAL A 92 7.24 -1.83 11.23
CA VAL A 92 8.67 -2.04 11.45
C VAL A 92 9.38 -2.20 10.11
N ASP A 93 10.54 -1.55 9.96
CA ASP A 93 11.40 -1.72 8.79
C ASP A 93 12.08 -3.10 8.84
N ALA A 94 11.95 -3.87 7.76
CA ALA A 94 12.59 -5.18 7.55
C ALA A 94 14.08 -5.18 7.94
N ARG A 95 14.80 -4.08 7.74
CA ARG A 95 16.24 -3.95 8.06
C ARG A 95 16.54 -4.07 9.55
N GLN A 96 15.56 -3.86 10.42
CA GLN A 96 15.70 -4.02 11.87
C GLN A 96 15.70 -5.49 12.29
N MET A 97 15.14 -6.37 11.45
CA MET A 97 15.23 -7.82 11.61
C MET A 97 16.63 -8.26 11.16
N LYS A 98 17.62 -8.19 12.05
CA LYS A 98 18.97 -8.71 11.75
C LYS A 98 18.84 -10.17 11.30
N TYR A 99 19.43 -10.50 10.15
CA TYR A 99 19.48 -11.87 9.65
C TYR A 99 20.14 -12.77 10.70
N VAL A 100 19.35 -13.68 11.29
CA VAL A 100 19.86 -14.75 12.13
C VAL A 100 19.99 -15.98 11.24
N PRO A 101 21.22 -16.48 10.99
CA PRO A 101 21.42 -17.65 10.14
C PRO A 101 20.56 -18.82 10.62
N GLY A 102 19.74 -19.37 9.72
CA GLY A 102 18.87 -20.52 10.01
C GLY A 102 17.38 -20.21 10.21
N ARG A 103 16.93 -18.93 10.14
CA ARG A 103 15.51 -18.60 10.01
C ARG A 103 15.09 -18.56 8.55
N LYS A 104 14.05 -19.34 8.20
CA LYS A 104 13.60 -19.46 6.81
C LYS A 104 12.09 -19.70 6.67
N SER A 105 11.31 -19.62 7.74
CA SER A 105 9.86 -19.77 7.66
C SER A 105 9.15 -18.58 8.28
N ASP A 106 8.05 -18.18 7.65
CA ASP A 106 7.17 -17.09 8.09
C ASP A 106 6.73 -17.25 9.57
N VAL A 107 6.54 -18.50 10.02
CA VAL A 107 6.30 -18.84 11.44
C VAL A 107 7.43 -18.35 12.36
N GLN A 108 8.69 -18.61 11.98
CA GLN A 108 9.84 -18.20 12.78
C GLN A 108 10.03 -16.68 12.75
N ASP A 109 9.66 -16.04 11.63
CA ASP A 109 9.79 -14.61 11.44
C ASP A 109 8.77 -13.84 12.29
N CYS A 110 7.50 -14.26 12.32
CA CYS A 110 6.49 -13.63 13.18
C CYS A 110 6.78 -13.84 14.68
N GLN A 111 7.23 -15.03 15.08
CA GLN A 111 7.66 -15.32 16.46
C GLN A 111 8.87 -14.48 16.87
N TRP A 112 9.81 -14.28 15.94
CA TRP A 112 10.96 -13.44 16.23
C TRP A 112 10.59 -11.98 16.36
N LEU A 113 9.74 -11.49 15.46
CA LEU A 113 9.22 -10.13 15.51
C LEU A 113 8.49 -9.87 16.83
N GLN A 114 7.66 -10.82 17.26
CA GLN A 114 6.98 -10.82 18.56
C GLN A 114 7.99 -10.68 19.70
N LYS A 115 9.06 -11.51 19.70
CA LYS A 115 10.08 -11.48 20.76
C LYS A 115 10.87 -10.17 20.78
N LEU A 116 11.25 -9.66 19.61
CA LEU A 116 11.95 -8.37 19.51
C LEU A 116 11.06 -7.23 20.03
N MET A 117 9.77 -7.28 19.71
CA MET A 117 8.82 -6.29 20.21
C MET A 117 8.66 -6.41 21.73
N SER A 118 8.52 -7.62 22.29
CA SER A 118 8.36 -7.78 23.73
C SER A 118 9.55 -7.24 24.53
N LEU A 119 10.76 -7.35 23.97
CA LEU A 119 11.98 -6.79 24.54
C LEU A 119 12.21 -5.29 24.23
N GLY A 120 11.33 -4.64 23.47
CA GLY A 120 11.47 -3.23 23.10
C GLY A 120 12.64 -2.93 22.16
N LEU A 121 13.08 -3.93 21.38
CA LEU A 121 14.25 -3.82 20.48
C LEU A 121 13.92 -3.27 19.09
N LEU A 122 12.64 -3.01 18.83
CA LEU A 122 12.15 -2.47 17.56
C LEU A 122 11.93 -0.97 17.64
N ARG A 123 12.01 -0.31 16.50
CA ARG A 123 11.62 1.09 16.31
C ARG A 123 10.52 1.18 15.26
N ALA A 124 9.40 1.81 15.63
CA ALA A 124 8.33 2.10 14.68
C ALA A 124 8.83 3.00 13.55
N ALA A 125 8.46 2.64 12.32
CA ALA A 125 8.47 3.53 11.18
C ALA A 125 7.46 4.65 11.41
N TRP A 126 7.79 5.86 10.95
CA TRP A 126 6.89 6.98 11.08
C TRP A 126 5.75 6.86 10.06
N ARG A 127 4.52 6.78 10.57
CA ARG A 127 3.28 6.92 9.80
C ARG A 127 2.54 8.14 10.37
N PRO A 128 2.08 9.08 9.53
CA PRO A 128 1.23 10.16 10.01
C PRO A 128 -0.19 9.64 10.28
N ASP A 129 -0.98 10.43 10.99
CA ASP A 129 -2.37 10.10 11.32
C ASP A 129 -3.22 9.82 10.07
N GLY A 130 -4.31 9.09 10.27
CA GLY A 130 -5.18 8.60 9.19
C GLY A 130 -5.62 9.69 8.20
N GLU A 131 -6.03 10.86 8.69
CA GLU A 131 -6.46 11.97 7.83
C GLU A 131 -5.35 12.45 6.89
N VAL A 132 -4.12 12.52 7.39
CA VAL A 132 -2.95 12.90 6.58
C VAL A 132 -2.60 11.81 5.58
N CYS A 133 -2.75 10.53 5.94
CA CYS A 133 -2.58 9.41 5.01
C CYS A 133 -3.55 9.51 3.82
N VAL A 134 -4.83 9.85 4.06
CA VAL A 134 -5.84 10.05 3.00
C VAL A 134 -5.41 11.16 2.03
N VAL A 135 -5.02 12.33 2.55
CA VAL A 135 -4.56 13.45 1.70
C VAL A 135 -3.32 13.07 0.91
N ARG A 136 -2.35 12.38 1.52
CA ARG A 136 -1.12 11.91 0.85
C ARG A 136 -1.43 10.93 -0.28
N ALA A 137 -2.41 10.04 -0.10
CA ALA A 137 -2.81 9.09 -1.15
C ALA A 137 -3.33 9.84 -2.39
N VAL A 138 -4.24 10.80 -2.20
CA VAL A 138 -4.77 11.62 -3.30
C VAL A 138 -3.69 12.48 -3.96
N ALA A 139 -2.83 13.13 -3.17
CA ALA A 139 -1.75 13.97 -3.70
C ALA A 139 -0.76 13.17 -4.54
N ARG A 140 -0.34 11.98 -4.07
CA ARG A 140 0.53 11.06 -4.82
C ARG A 140 -0.12 10.59 -6.10
N GLN A 141 -1.39 10.21 -6.05
CA GLN A 141 -2.12 9.78 -7.25
C GLN A 141 -2.19 10.90 -8.30
N ARG A 142 -2.45 12.13 -7.85
CA ARG A 142 -2.46 13.30 -8.74
C ARG A 142 -1.09 13.51 -9.41
N GLU A 143 0.00 13.41 -8.64
CA GLU A 143 1.37 13.58 -9.16
C GLU A 143 1.72 12.52 -10.22
N VAL A 144 1.35 11.26 -9.97
CA VAL A 144 1.49 10.16 -10.94
C VAL A 144 0.72 10.50 -12.21
N LEU A 145 -0.55 10.86 -12.10
CA LEU A 145 -1.39 11.18 -13.26
C LEU A 145 -0.85 12.36 -14.07
N ILE A 146 -0.34 13.40 -13.43
CA ILE A 146 0.27 14.56 -14.11
C ILE A 146 1.55 14.14 -14.85
N THR A 147 2.39 13.34 -14.20
CA THR A 147 3.63 12.83 -14.82
C THR A 147 3.32 11.95 -16.02
N GLU A 148 2.34 11.07 -15.91
CA GLU A 148 1.92 10.18 -16.99
C GLU A 148 1.20 10.93 -18.13
N GLN A 149 0.47 12.01 -17.82
CA GLN A 149 -0.30 12.77 -18.81
C GLN A 149 0.56 13.19 -20.01
N ALA A 150 1.75 13.74 -19.77
CA ALA A 150 2.64 14.17 -20.84
C ALA A 150 3.03 13.02 -21.77
N SER A 151 3.32 11.85 -21.20
CA SER A 151 3.63 10.64 -21.96
C SER A 151 2.45 10.17 -22.81
N TRP A 152 1.22 10.26 -22.28
CA TRP A 152 0.01 9.93 -23.04
C TRP A 152 -0.27 10.89 -24.19
N VAL A 153 -0.03 12.19 -24.00
CA VAL A 153 -0.15 13.19 -25.07
C VAL A 153 0.85 12.91 -26.19
N GLN A 154 2.11 12.63 -25.87
CA GLN A 154 3.13 12.30 -26.86
C GLN A 154 2.80 11.03 -27.65
N ARG A 155 2.27 9.99 -26.98
CA ARG A 155 1.82 8.76 -27.65
C ARG A 155 0.67 9.05 -28.62
N MET A 156 -0.29 9.87 -28.22
CA MET A 156 -1.41 10.29 -29.07
C MET A 156 -0.92 11.05 -30.31
N GLN A 157 -0.04 12.03 -30.12
CA GLN A 157 0.56 12.79 -31.22
C GLN A 157 1.31 11.88 -32.19
N LYS A 158 2.11 10.94 -31.67
CA LYS A 158 2.79 9.94 -32.50
C LYS A 158 1.81 9.12 -33.33
N SER A 159 0.72 8.64 -32.74
CA SER A 159 -0.31 7.88 -33.48
C SER A 159 -0.96 8.72 -34.58
N LEU A 160 -1.27 10.00 -34.31
CA LEU A 160 -1.81 10.91 -35.32
C LEU A 160 -0.84 11.07 -36.51
N VAL A 161 0.44 11.30 -36.23
CA VAL A 161 1.48 11.42 -37.27
C VAL A 161 1.63 10.13 -38.08
N GLN A 162 1.57 8.95 -37.44
CA GLN A 162 1.62 7.65 -38.13
C GLN A 162 0.42 7.43 -39.06
N MET A 163 -0.74 8.03 -38.77
CA MET A 163 -1.93 8.04 -39.63
C MET A 163 -1.91 9.19 -40.66
N ASN A 164 -0.79 9.93 -40.74
CA ASN A 164 -0.64 11.13 -41.56
C ASN A 164 -1.64 12.25 -41.22
N LEU A 165 -1.99 12.38 -39.93
CA LEU A 165 -2.82 13.46 -39.39
C LEU A 165 -1.94 14.47 -38.65
N GLN A 166 -1.57 15.57 -39.33
CA GLN A 166 -0.66 16.59 -38.82
C GLN A 166 -1.36 17.65 -37.93
N LEU A 167 -2.19 17.20 -36.98
CA LEU A 167 -2.95 18.10 -36.10
C LEU A 167 -2.07 19.00 -35.25
N THR A 168 -0.87 18.55 -34.88
CA THR A 168 0.11 19.31 -34.08
C THR A 168 0.75 20.47 -34.84
N GLU A 169 0.74 20.43 -36.17
CA GLU A 169 1.26 21.53 -37.00
C GLU A 169 0.28 22.70 -37.10
N VAL A 170 -1.02 22.44 -36.88
CA VAL A 170 -2.09 23.43 -37.01
C VAL A 170 -2.68 23.87 -35.66
N LEU A 171 -2.51 23.06 -34.61
CA LEU A 171 -2.97 23.35 -33.25
C LEU A 171 -1.79 23.50 -32.29
N THR A 172 -1.74 24.62 -31.57
CA THR A 172 -0.77 24.83 -30.49
C THR A 172 -0.95 23.84 -29.32
N ASP A 173 -2.18 23.38 -29.09
CA ASP A 173 -2.51 22.38 -28.08
C ASP A 173 -3.53 21.37 -28.63
N VAL A 174 -3.08 20.12 -28.79
CA VAL A 174 -3.92 19.00 -29.26
C VAL A 174 -4.91 18.51 -28.18
N MET A 175 -4.63 18.80 -26.91
CA MET A 175 -5.52 18.48 -25.79
C MET A 175 -6.54 19.60 -25.50
N GLY A 176 -6.42 20.74 -26.18
CA GLY A 176 -7.40 21.82 -26.13
C GLY A 176 -8.74 21.43 -26.75
N GLN A 177 -9.74 22.31 -26.61
CA GLN A 177 -11.13 22.05 -27.02
C GLN A 177 -11.27 21.51 -28.45
N THR A 178 -10.64 22.17 -29.44
CA THR A 178 -10.71 21.75 -30.84
C THR A 178 -10.01 20.40 -31.08
N GLY A 179 -8.80 20.22 -30.55
CA GLY A 179 -8.04 18.98 -30.74
C GLY A 179 -8.78 17.78 -30.17
N GLN A 180 -9.29 17.91 -28.93
CA GLN A 180 -10.12 16.89 -28.29
C GLN A 180 -11.40 16.58 -29.08
N ALA A 181 -12.10 17.58 -29.60
CA ALA A 181 -13.31 17.37 -30.38
C ALA A 181 -13.02 16.60 -31.69
N ILE A 182 -11.97 16.99 -32.42
CA ILE A 182 -11.54 16.30 -33.65
C ILE A 182 -11.12 14.86 -33.35
N ILE A 183 -10.26 14.65 -32.35
CA ILE A 183 -9.77 13.32 -31.97
C ILE A 183 -10.93 12.42 -31.55
N ARG A 184 -11.87 12.92 -30.74
CA ARG A 184 -13.05 12.14 -30.33
C ARG A 184 -13.95 11.78 -31.51
N ALA A 185 -14.14 12.69 -32.47
CA ALA A 185 -14.89 12.39 -33.69
C ALA A 185 -14.20 11.29 -34.52
N ILE A 186 -12.87 11.35 -34.67
CA ILE A 186 -12.09 10.30 -35.33
C ILE A 186 -12.25 8.96 -34.59
N VAL A 187 -12.14 8.95 -33.26
CA VAL A 187 -12.36 7.72 -32.47
C VAL A 187 -13.79 7.19 -32.63
N ALA A 188 -14.79 8.06 -32.74
CA ALA A 188 -16.19 7.69 -32.97
C ALA A 188 -16.48 7.21 -34.41
N GLY A 189 -15.48 7.23 -35.30
CA GLY A 189 -15.61 6.71 -36.67
C GLY A 189 -15.73 7.78 -37.76
N GLU A 190 -15.74 9.08 -37.42
CA GLU A 190 -15.77 10.14 -38.41
C GLU A 190 -14.46 10.17 -39.22
N ARG A 191 -14.57 10.31 -40.54
CA ARG A 191 -13.45 10.33 -41.49
C ARG A 191 -13.55 11.49 -42.50
N ASP A 192 -14.69 12.18 -42.59
CA ASP A 192 -14.87 13.34 -43.46
C ASP A 192 -14.09 14.55 -42.92
N PRO A 193 -13.06 15.04 -43.67
CA PRO A 193 -12.26 16.17 -43.23
C PRO A 193 -13.08 17.47 -43.09
N LYS A 194 -14.18 17.65 -43.83
CA LYS A 194 -15.04 18.84 -43.71
C LYS A 194 -15.84 18.82 -42.42
N VAL A 195 -16.28 17.65 -41.97
CA VAL A 195 -16.96 17.50 -40.68
C VAL A 195 -15.98 17.75 -39.54
N LEU A 196 -14.78 17.16 -39.61
CA LEU A 196 -13.73 17.36 -38.61
C LEU A 196 -13.30 18.84 -38.51
N ALA A 197 -13.13 19.54 -39.64
CA ALA A 197 -12.75 20.94 -39.67
C ALA A 197 -13.79 21.87 -39.02
N ARG A 198 -15.07 21.48 -38.93
CA ARG A 198 -16.12 22.27 -38.25
C ARG A 198 -15.94 22.33 -36.73
N HIS A 199 -15.17 21.42 -36.13
CA HIS A 199 -14.80 21.50 -34.71
C HIS A 199 -13.78 22.61 -34.41
N ARG A 200 -13.23 23.26 -35.43
CA ARG A 200 -12.27 24.36 -35.27
C ARG A 200 -12.90 25.54 -34.53
N HIS A 201 -12.30 25.94 -33.42
CA HIS A 201 -12.65 27.16 -32.72
C HIS A 201 -12.30 28.40 -33.57
N SER A 202 -13.10 29.46 -33.52
CA SER A 202 -12.97 30.66 -34.35
C SER A 202 -11.63 31.41 -34.23
N ARG A 203 -10.88 31.17 -33.15
CA ARG A 203 -9.56 31.78 -32.87
C ARG A 203 -8.39 31.08 -33.57
N ILE A 204 -8.61 29.89 -34.13
CA ILE A 204 -7.58 29.14 -34.86
C ILE A 204 -7.51 29.71 -36.28
N LYS A 205 -6.33 30.19 -36.67
CA LYS A 205 -6.09 30.87 -37.95
C LYS A 205 -5.57 29.96 -39.08
N ALA A 206 -5.32 28.69 -38.76
CA ALA A 206 -4.95 27.64 -39.72
C ALA A 206 -6.09 27.29 -40.68
#